data_AF-A0A2H4VG31-F1
#
_entry.id   AF-A0A2H4VG31-F1
#
_cell.length_a   1.000
_cell.length_b   1.000
_cell.length_c   1.000
_cell.angle_alpha   90.00
_cell.angle_beta   90.00
_cell.angle_gamma   90.00
#
_symmetry.space_group_name_H-M   'P 1'
#
loop_
_entity.id
_entity.type
_entity.pdbx_description
1 polymer ?
#
loop_
_entity_poly.entity_id
_entity_poly.type
_entity_poly.pdbx_seq_one_letter_code
_entity_poly.pdbx_strand_id
1 'polypeptide(L)'
;MINISVMRYQPSEDEEPYLESYSVENKDKMKVLDALNYINNHHQANIAYRSSCRAGQCGSCAVKVNGEMALACKREIKDGDIIEPINLPVIKDLVVDRSEIEGKVKDMGLYLEDECEISECPAILNPEELANTKKLRSCIDCYSCLSACPVLKVNDEFAGPYFMRYLSKFAMDPRDCSDRAEEGLEEGLYCCTSCSKCVEVCPKEINTFGGAIEKLREIAFQEGIGPLPAHRSVKELIEKTGRSVEPMKEGPMRAGFMETAIQKQKAGKLDNNRKNGDKKEKIAFFTGCLVDYRLPEIGMSLLSVLNNHNVEVEVPAGQVCCGSPMIRTGQTDVVKELTEKNAKALEGYDTIITVCAGCGATLKKDYPEYGVNLNVMDISEYLQDKLNTEDMKPVNMKVTYHDPCHLIRGQGIRDEPREILKKIKGLEFVEMEIPDQCCGAGGGVRSGKPEIAAALGSEKAKMIEKLDVDAVITICPFCENNIRASLEKEGLKLEVMNLLTLLEKAYKS
;
A
#
# COMPACT_ATOMS: atom_id res chain seq x y z
N MET A 1 -36.96 -9.26 6.07
CA MET A 1 -36.45 -9.46 4.70
C MET A 1 -35.27 -8.52 4.51
N ILE A 2 -34.31 -8.91 3.68
CA ILE A 2 -33.24 -8.05 3.15
C ILE A 2 -33.28 -8.08 1.63
N ASN A 3 -32.89 -6.98 0.99
CA ASN A 3 -32.79 -6.85 -0.45
C ASN A 3 -31.34 -7.06 -0.90
N ILE A 4 -31.12 -8.05 -1.76
CA ILE A 4 -29.80 -8.42 -2.26
C ILE A 4 -29.79 -8.26 -3.78
N SER A 5 -28.77 -7.60 -4.31
CA SER A 5 -28.56 -7.50 -5.75
C SER A 5 -27.46 -8.45 -6.20
N VAL A 6 -27.67 -9.14 -7.32
CA VAL A 6 -26.68 -10.03 -7.92
C VAL A 6 -26.42 -9.59 -9.34
N MET A 7 -25.15 -9.48 -9.72
CA MET A 7 -24.76 -9.25 -11.11
C MET A 7 -25.07 -10.50 -11.94
N ARG A 8 -25.94 -10.33 -12.92
CA ARG A 8 -26.32 -11.33 -13.91
C ARG A 8 -25.59 -11.07 -15.21
N TYR A 9 -25.07 -12.12 -15.81
CA TYR A 9 -24.44 -12.01 -17.12
C TYR A 9 -24.21 -13.39 -17.73
N GLN A 10 -24.67 -13.60 -18.95
CA GLN A 10 -24.37 -14.77 -19.76
C GLN A 10 -23.86 -14.28 -21.12
N PRO A 11 -22.54 -14.32 -21.39
CA PRO A 11 -21.96 -13.73 -22.61
C PRO A 11 -22.53 -14.24 -23.95
N SER A 12 -23.14 -15.43 -23.95
CA SER A 12 -23.80 -15.98 -25.15
C SER A 12 -25.20 -15.43 -25.42
N GLU A 13 -25.80 -14.74 -24.44
CA GLU A 13 -27.21 -14.30 -24.46
C GLU A 13 -27.35 -12.79 -24.20
N ASP A 14 -26.55 -12.25 -23.28
CA ASP A 14 -26.63 -10.86 -22.83
C ASP A 14 -25.60 -9.98 -23.56
N GLU A 15 -25.98 -8.75 -23.91
CA GLU A 15 -25.05 -7.76 -24.47
C GLU A 15 -24.11 -7.19 -23.39
N GLU A 16 -24.63 -6.91 -22.19
CA GLU A 16 -23.90 -6.30 -21.08
C GLU A 16 -24.39 -6.88 -19.74
N PRO A 17 -23.55 -6.91 -18.69
CA PRO A 17 -23.95 -7.34 -17.36
C PRO A 17 -25.00 -6.40 -16.76
N TYR A 18 -25.95 -6.96 -16.00
CA TYR A 18 -26.99 -6.18 -15.31
C TYR A 18 -27.17 -6.63 -13.85
N LEU A 19 -27.73 -5.77 -13.02
CA LEU A 19 -28.07 -6.09 -11.63
C LEU A 19 -29.53 -6.54 -11.52
N GLU A 20 -29.75 -7.66 -10.85
CA GLU A 20 -31.08 -8.15 -10.51
C GLU A 20 -31.22 -8.26 -8.98
N SER A 21 -32.31 -7.72 -8.42
CA SER A 21 -32.53 -7.64 -6.97
C SER A 21 -33.57 -8.66 -6.49
N TYR A 22 -33.30 -9.25 -5.32
CA TYR A 22 -34.14 -10.28 -4.71
C TYR A 22 -34.40 -9.99 -3.24
N SER A 23 -35.63 -10.28 -2.81
CA SER A 23 -36.00 -10.25 -1.39
C SER A 23 -35.66 -11.58 -0.73
N VAL A 24 -34.79 -11.56 0.27
CA VAL A 24 -34.29 -12.74 0.99
C VAL A 24 -34.73 -12.68 2.45
N GLU A 25 -35.11 -13.83 3.02
CA GLU A 25 -35.41 -13.94 4.45
C GLU A 25 -34.12 -13.69 5.25
N ASN A 26 -34.14 -12.69 6.14
CA ASN A 26 -32.97 -12.35 6.94
C ASN A 26 -32.80 -13.35 8.08
N LYS A 27 -31.61 -13.96 8.21
CA LYS A 27 -31.26 -14.86 9.31
C LYS A 27 -29.97 -14.38 9.97
N ASP A 28 -29.86 -14.61 11.27
CA ASP A 28 -28.66 -14.23 12.02
C ASP A 28 -27.41 -14.88 11.40
N LYS A 29 -26.37 -14.06 11.16
CA LYS A 29 -25.07 -14.45 10.58
C LYS A 29 -25.15 -15.20 9.24
N MET A 30 -26.25 -15.02 8.51
CA MET A 30 -26.44 -15.60 7.18
C MET A 30 -25.29 -15.23 6.26
N LYS A 31 -24.76 -16.21 5.51
CA LYS A 31 -23.65 -15.98 4.59
C LYS A 31 -24.16 -15.65 3.20
N VAL A 32 -23.31 -15.01 2.40
CA VAL A 32 -23.59 -14.73 0.97
C VAL A 32 -23.99 -16.00 0.23
N LEU A 33 -23.33 -17.13 0.50
CA LEU A 33 -23.67 -18.42 -0.09
C LEU A 33 -25.08 -18.90 0.29
N ASP A 34 -25.52 -18.64 1.53
CA ASP A 34 -26.87 -18.99 1.97
C ASP A 34 -27.92 -18.15 1.25
N ALA A 35 -27.63 -16.86 1.01
CA ALA A 35 -28.50 -15.97 0.23
C ALA A 35 -28.63 -16.42 -1.22
N LEU A 36 -27.51 -16.78 -1.87
CA LEU A 36 -27.53 -17.31 -3.24
C LEU A 36 -28.35 -18.60 -3.35
N ASN A 37 -28.19 -19.53 -2.39
CA ASN A 37 -29.02 -20.75 -2.34
C ASN A 37 -30.51 -20.41 -2.13
N TYR A 38 -30.81 -19.47 -1.23
CA TYR A 38 -32.18 -19.03 -0.97
C TYR A 38 -32.81 -18.47 -2.24
N ILE A 39 -32.10 -17.60 -2.95
CA ILE A 39 -32.58 -16.96 -4.18
C ILE A 39 -32.89 -18.01 -5.24
N ASN A 40 -31.98 -18.94 -5.51
CA ASN A 40 -32.23 -20.00 -6.48
C ASN A 40 -33.41 -20.90 -6.08
N ASN A 41 -33.57 -21.22 -4.80
CA ASN A 41 -34.62 -22.12 -4.33
C ASN A 41 -36.02 -21.46 -4.30
N HIS A 42 -36.11 -20.17 -3.97
CA HIS A 42 -37.40 -19.48 -3.75
C HIS A 42 -37.82 -18.61 -4.92
N HIS A 43 -36.86 -17.99 -5.63
CA HIS A 43 -37.13 -17.13 -6.78
C HIS A 43 -36.88 -17.83 -8.11
N GLN A 44 -36.33 -19.06 -8.11
CA GLN A 44 -36.02 -19.82 -9.33
C GLN A 44 -35.12 -19.03 -10.30
N ALA A 45 -34.26 -18.17 -9.77
CA ALA A 45 -33.46 -17.21 -10.53
C ALA A 45 -32.36 -17.85 -11.41
N ASN A 46 -32.02 -19.12 -11.16
CA ASN A 46 -30.99 -19.87 -11.88
C ASN A 46 -29.64 -19.15 -11.94
N ILE A 47 -29.23 -18.51 -10.85
CA ILE A 47 -27.94 -17.84 -10.70
C ILE A 47 -26.84 -18.89 -10.67
N ALA A 48 -25.85 -18.77 -11.55
CA ALA A 48 -24.67 -19.62 -11.54
C ALA A 48 -23.62 -19.10 -10.55
N TYR A 49 -23.15 -19.97 -9.65
CA TYR A 49 -22.03 -19.71 -8.76
C TYR A 49 -21.30 -21.01 -8.40
N ARG A 50 -20.01 -20.92 -8.06
CA ARG A 50 -19.24 -22.07 -7.58
C ARG A 50 -19.33 -22.21 -6.06
N SER A 51 -19.55 -23.43 -5.57
CA SER A 51 -19.44 -23.75 -4.15
C SER A 51 -18.97 -25.20 -3.96
N SER A 52 -18.18 -25.45 -2.91
CA SER A 52 -17.63 -26.78 -2.64
C SER A 52 -17.53 -27.02 -1.12
N CYS A 53 -16.40 -26.72 -0.47
CA CYS A 53 -16.15 -27.14 0.91
C CYS A 53 -16.97 -26.43 2.00
N ARG A 54 -17.53 -25.23 1.70
CA ARG A 54 -18.23 -24.35 2.66
C ARG A 54 -17.45 -23.95 3.94
N ALA A 55 -16.15 -24.26 4.01
CA ALA A 55 -15.31 -24.03 5.19
C ALA A 55 -14.23 -22.96 4.98
N GLY A 56 -14.23 -22.27 3.83
CA GLY A 56 -13.17 -21.32 3.46
C GLY A 56 -11.81 -21.99 3.20
N GLN A 57 -11.82 -23.22 2.69
CA GLN A 57 -10.61 -24.02 2.42
C GLN A 57 -10.32 -24.27 0.94
N CYS A 58 -11.34 -24.25 0.06
CA CYS A 58 -11.16 -24.59 -1.35
C CYS A 58 -11.05 -23.38 -2.29
N GLY A 59 -11.29 -22.15 -1.81
CA GLY A 59 -11.29 -20.91 -2.62
C GLY A 59 -12.36 -20.79 -3.72
N SER A 60 -13.06 -21.88 -4.05
CA SER A 60 -14.05 -22.00 -5.13
C SER A 60 -15.12 -20.88 -5.15
N CYS A 61 -15.65 -20.48 -4.00
CA CYS A 61 -16.73 -19.49 -3.89
C CYS A 61 -16.25 -18.02 -3.76
N ALA A 62 -15.12 -17.68 -4.37
CA ALA A 62 -14.62 -16.31 -4.37
C ALA A 62 -15.53 -15.41 -5.22
N VAL A 63 -15.93 -14.27 -4.66
CA VAL A 63 -16.82 -13.26 -5.26
C VAL A 63 -16.40 -11.87 -4.78
N LYS A 64 -16.98 -10.81 -5.36
CA LYS A 64 -17.00 -9.48 -4.75
C LYS A 64 -18.33 -9.25 -4.05
N VAL A 65 -18.29 -8.55 -2.92
CA VAL A 65 -19.47 -8.00 -2.24
C VAL A 65 -19.25 -6.51 -2.04
N ASN A 66 -20.07 -5.68 -2.69
CA ASN A 66 -19.89 -4.22 -2.74
C ASN A 66 -18.48 -3.82 -3.20
N GLY A 67 -17.99 -4.45 -4.27
CA GLY A 67 -16.62 -4.25 -4.78
C GLY A 67 -15.48 -4.91 -3.97
N GLU A 68 -15.72 -5.38 -2.73
CA GLU A 68 -14.69 -5.99 -1.89
C GLU A 68 -14.59 -7.52 -2.09
N MET A 69 -13.37 -8.05 -2.12
CA MET A 69 -13.13 -9.49 -2.26
C MET A 69 -13.65 -10.27 -1.05
N ALA A 70 -14.36 -11.36 -1.30
CA ALA A 70 -14.93 -12.21 -0.26
C ALA A 70 -14.98 -13.68 -0.69
N LEU A 71 -15.01 -14.57 0.30
CA LEU A 71 -15.50 -15.93 0.09
C LEU A 71 -16.99 -15.95 0.45
N ALA A 72 -17.85 -16.34 -0.48
CA ALA A 72 -19.29 -16.34 -0.26
C ALA A 72 -19.72 -17.21 0.95
N CYS A 73 -18.98 -18.27 1.26
CA CYS A 73 -19.24 -19.12 2.43
C CYS A 73 -18.77 -18.53 3.77
N LYS A 74 -18.05 -17.40 3.78
CA LYS A 74 -17.48 -16.78 5.00
C LYS A 74 -18.05 -15.38 5.26
N ARG A 75 -18.28 -14.59 4.21
CA ARG A 75 -18.82 -13.24 4.31
C ARG A 75 -20.30 -13.28 4.71
N GLU A 76 -20.63 -12.50 5.74
CA GLU A 76 -22.03 -12.25 6.12
C GLU A 76 -22.69 -11.35 5.09
N ILE A 77 -23.92 -11.69 4.74
CA ILE A 77 -24.75 -10.90 3.84
C ILE A 77 -25.52 -9.85 4.64
N LYS A 78 -25.63 -8.64 4.10
CA LYS A 78 -26.36 -7.52 4.68
C LYS A 78 -27.40 -6.99 3.69
N ASP A 79 -28.36 -6.25 4.23
CA ASP A 79 -29.33 -5.53 3.41
C ASP A 79 -28.63 -4.55 2.47
N GLY A 80 -29.02 -4.56 1.20
CA GLY A 80 -28.43 -3.72 0.16
C GLY A 80 -27.13 -4.25 -0.45
N ASP A 81 -26.61 -5.41 -0.02
CA ASP A 81 -25.38 -5.96 -0.58
C ASP A 81 -25.54 -6.30 -2.08
N ILE A 82 -24.51 -5.93 -2.85
CA ILE A 82 -24.34 -6.24 -4.27
C ILE A 82 -23.29 -7.34 -4.41
N ILE A 83 -23.63 -8.44 -5.05
CA ILE A 83 -22.74 -9.58 -5.27
C ILE A 83 -22.32 -9.61 -6.75
N GLU A 84 -21.02 -9.63 -7.00
CA GLU A 84 -20.43 -9.62 -8.34
C GLU A 84 -19.37 -10.74 -8.48
N PRO A 85 -19.06 -11.23 -9.69
CA PRO A 85 -17.92 -12.11 -9.90
C PRO A 85 -16.60 -11.41 -9.57
N ILE A 86 -15.55 -12.19 -9.33
CA ILE A 86 -14.18 -11.63 -9.32
C ILE A 86 -13.78 -11.18 -10.74
N ASN A 87 -12.77 -10.31 -10.86
CA ASN A 87 -12.32 -9.71 -12.12
C ASN A 87 -11.53 -10.72 -12.97
N LEU A 88 -12.24 -11.73 -13.47
CA LEU A 88 -11.81 -12.73 -14.46
C LEU A 88 -12.93 -12.88 -15.49
N PRO A 89 -12.66 -13.41 -16.70
CA PRO A 89 -13.69 -13.60 -17.72
C PRO A 89 -14.89 -14.37 -17.16
N VAL A 90 -16.09 -13.82 -17.29
CA VAL A 90 -17.31 -14.43 -16.77
C VAL A 90 -17.79 -15.52 -17.73
N ILE A 91 -18.06 -16.72 -17.21
CA ILE A 91 -18.74 -17.80 -17.95
C ILE A 91 -20.25 -17.63 -17.83
N LYS A 92 -20.74 -17.45 -16.60
CA LYS A 92 -22.14 -17.12 -16.29
C LYS A 92 -22.26 -16.58 -14.86
N ASP A 93 -22.94 -15.45 -14.70
CA ASP A 93 -23.22 -14.78 -13.44
C ASP A 93 -21.95 -14.63 -12.58
N LEU A 94 -21.83 -15.41 -11.50
CA LEU A 94 -20.71 -15.38 -10.55
C LEU A 94 -19.63 -16.43 -10.87
N VAL A 95 -19.81 -17.23 -11.91
CA VAL A 95 -18.83 -18.23 -12.37
C VAL A 95 -17.89 -17.59 -13.38
N VAL A 96 -16.61 -17.61 -13.07
CA VAL A 96 -15.54 -17.12 -13.93
C VAL A 96 -14.71 -18.26 -14.52
N ASP A 97 -14.06 -17.97 -15.64
CA ASP A 97 -13.06 -18.79 -16.27
C ASP A 97 -11.71 -18.68 -15.53
N ARG A 98 -11.06 -19.81 -15.36
CA ARG A 98 -9.77 -19.98 -14.66
C ARG A 98 -8.74 -20.69 -15.54
N SER A 99 -9.15 -21.13 -16.74
CA SER A 99 -8.36 -21.98 -17.62
C SER A 99 -7.04 -21.33 -18.05
N GLU A 100 -7.02 -20.03 -18.31
CA GLU A 100 -5.80 -19.29 -18.64
C GLU A 100 -4.79 -19.29 -17.49
N ILE A 101 -5.25 -19.11 -16.24
CA ILE A 101 -4.39 -19.13 -15.05
C ILE A 101 -3.84 -20.55 -14.83
N GLU A 102 -4.71 -21.55 -14.94
CA GLU A 102 -4.34 -22.97 -14.79
C GLU A 102 -3.36 -23.42 -15.89
N GLY A 103 -3.57 -22.95 -17.13
CA GLY A 103 -2.66 -23.13 -18.26
C GLY A 103 -1.30 -22.51 -17.98
N LYS A 104 -1.26 -21.23 -17.55
CA LYS A 104 -0.02 -20.55 -17.19
C LYS A 104 0.74 -21.25 -16.05
N VAL A 105 0.04 -21.78 -15.04
CA VAL A 105 0.67 -22.59 -13.97
C VAL A 105 1.39 -23.80 -14.53
N LYS A 106 0.80 -24.46 -15.53
CA LYS A 106 1.40 -25.60 -16.22
C LYS A 106 2.57 -25.18 -17.10
N ASP A 107 2.41 -24.11 -17.89
CA ASP A 107 3.42 -23.64 -18.84
C ASP A 107 4.68 -23.12 -18.14
N MET A 108 4.52 -22.50 -16.97
CA MET A 108 5.62 -22.04 -16.11
C MET A 108 6.28 -23.17 -15.29
N GLY A 109 5.84 -24.43 -15.40
CA GLY A 109 6.44 -25.53 -14.63
C GLY A 109 6.38 -25.31 -13.12
N LEU A 110 5.25 -24.81 -12.59
CA LEU A 110 5.10 -24.45 -11.17
C LEU A 110 4.82 -25.68 -10.27
N TYR A 111 5.72 -26.65 -10.32
CA TYR A 111 5.86 -27.78 -9.42
C TYR A 111 7.31 -27.87 -8.93
N LEU A 112 7.57 -28.67 -7.91
CA LEU A 112 8.93 -28.81 -7.37
C LEU A 112 9.81 -29.48 -8.43
N GLU A 113 10.91 -28.83 -8.80
CA GLU A 113 11.92 -29.39 -9.69
C GLU A 113 13.06 -29.91 -8.82
N ASP A 114 13.18 -31.23 -8.69
CA ASP A 114 14.08 -31.92 -7.76
C ASP A 114 15.09 -32.84 -8.48
N GLU A 115 15.35 -32.59 -9.77
CA GLU A 115 16.33 -33.34 -10.57
C GLU A 115 17.80 -33.11 -10.13
N CYS A 116 18.04 -32.27 -9.14
CA CYS A 116 19.32 -32.22 -8.43
C CYS A 116 19.51 -33.48 -7.56
N GLU A 117 20.75 -33.91 -7.32
CA GLU A 117 21.03 -35.10 -6.50
C GLU A 117 20.46 -34.93 -5.07
N ILE A 118 19.27 -35.47 -4.81
CA ILE A 118 18.73 -35.57 -3.46
C ILE A 118 19.57 -36.61 -2.71
N SER A 119 20.31 -36.16 -1.69
CA SER A 119 21.23 -37.01 -0.92
C SER A 119 20.55 -38.19 -0.23
N GLU A 120 19.27 -38.05 0.15
CA GLU A 120 18.44 -39.11 0.75
C GLU A 120 16.97 -38.99 0.28
N CYS A 121 16.35 -40.10 -0.15
CA CYS A 121 14.94 -40.14 -0.57
C CYS A 121 14.08 -40.97 0.41
N PRO A 122 13.02 -40.40 1.02
CA PRO A 122 12.51 -39.04 0.83
C PRO A 122 13.43 -37.97 1.42
N ALA A 123 13.49 -36.80 0.78
CA ALA A 123 14.23 -35.65 1.31
C ALA A 123 13.70 -35.27 2.70
N ILE A 124 14.60 -35.24 3.70
CA ILE A 124 14.26 -34.84 5.06
C ILE A 124 14.39 -33.31 5.17
N LEU A 125 13.30 -32.63 5.55
CA LEU A 125 13.28 -31.20 5.80
C LEU A 125 13.08 -30.90 7.27
N ASN A 126 13.89 -30.00 7.80
CA ASN A 126 13.74 -29.45 9.14
C ASN A 126 12.70 -28.32 9.15
N PRO A 127 12.00 -28.11 10.29
CA PRO A 127 11.02 -27.04 10.41
C PRO A 127 11.53 -25.64 10.05
N GLU A 128 12.82 -25.37 10.31
CA GLU A 128 13.47 -24.08 10.01
C GLU A 128 13.56 -23.83 8.49
N GLU A 129 13.82 -24.87 7.71
CA GLU A 129 13.91 -24.81 6.23
C GLU A 129 12.56 -24.51 5.59
N LEU A 130 11.45 -24.83 6.28
CA LEU A 130 10.09 -24.56 5.81
C LEU A 130 9.44 -23.34 6.46
N ALA A 131 10.07 -22.72 7.46
CA ALA A 131 9.45 -21.66 8.26
C ALA A 131 8.95 -20.50 7.38
N ASN A 132 9.76 -20.09 6.41
CA ASN A 132 9.46 -18.98 5.51
C ASN A 132 8.48 -19.33 4.38
N THR A 133 8.32 -20.62 4.04
CA THR A 133 7.41 -21.04 2.95
C THR A 133 6.07 -21.57 3.46
N LYS A 134 5.95 -21.97 4.73
CA LYS A 134 4.75 -22.59 5.31
C LYS A 134 3.48 -21.79 5.05
N LYS A 135 3.50 -20.48 5.32
CA LYS A 135 2.34 -19.61 5.09
C LYS A 135 2.05 -19.42 3.61
N LEU A 136 3.07 -19.29 2.75
CA LEU A 136 2.91 -19.17 1.30
C LEU A 136 2.25 -20.40 0.66
N ARG A 137 2.51 -21.59 1.23
CA ARG A 137 1.93 -22.88 0.81
C ARG A 137 0.46 -23.04 1.21
N SER A 138 -0.08 -22.18 2.08
CA SER A 138 -1.49 -22.22 2.49
C SER A 138 -2.48 -21.60 1.49
N CYS A 139 -2.01 -21.23 0.29
CA CYS A 139 -2.85 -20.71 -0.78
C CYS A 139 -3.97 -21.70 -1.12
N ILE A 140 -5.17 -21.17 -1.38
CA ILE A 140 -6.39 -21.94 -1.70
C ILE A 140 -6.94 -21.62 -3.09
N ASP A 141 -6.15 -20.96 -3.93
CA ASP A 141 -6.44 -20.70 -5.34
C ASP A 141 -7.82 -20.04 -5.56
N CYS A 142 -8.10 -19.07 -4.68
CA CYS A 142 -9.29 -18.22 -4.75
C CYS A 142 -9.13 -17.05 -5.74
N TYR A 143 -7.90 -16.76 -6.16
CA TYR A 143 -7.53 -15.69 -7.10
C TYR A 143 -7.94 -14.26 -6.71
N SER A 144 -8.39 -14.03 -5.48
CA SER A 144 -8.71 -12.69 -4.96
C SER A 144 -7.55 -11.69 -5.13
N CYS A 145 -6.30 -12.15 -4.97
CA CYS A 145 -5.14 -11.29 -5.12
C CYS A 145 -4.88 -10.85 -6.57
N LEU A 146 -5.21 -11.68 -7.56
CA LEU A 146 -5.15 -11.29 -8.98
C LEU A 146 -6.27 -10.29 -9.27
N SER A 147 -7.50 -10.64 -8.89
CA SER A 147 -8.67 -9.77 -9.12
C SER A 147 -8.54 -8.38 -8.49
N ALA A 148 -7.88 -8.26 -7.34
CA ALA A 148 -7.72 -7.00 -6.62
C ALA A 148 -6.45 -6.22 -7.01
N CYS A 149 -5.53 -6.80 -7.80
CA CYS A 149 -4.27 -6.16 -8.12
C CYS A 149 -4.51 -4.96 -9.06
N PRO A 150 -4.10 -3.72 -8.69
CA PRO A 150 -4.28 -2.58 -9.57
C PRO A 150 -3.32 -2.62 -10.76
N VAL A 151 -2.14 -3.24 -10.63
CA VAL A 151 -1.12 -3.30 -11.70
C VAL A 151 -1.64 -4.11 -12.90
N LEU A 152 -2.32 -5.23 -12.65
CA LEU A 152 -2.89 -6.08 -13.70
C LEU A 152 -3.98 -5.40 -14.53
N LYS A 153 -4.52 -4.26 -14.08
CA LYS A 153 -5.50 -3.48 -14.85
C LYS A 153 -4.85 -2.62 -15.94
N VAL A 154 -3.54 -2.39 -15.85
CA VAL A 154 -2.83 -1.40 -16.68
C VAL A 154 -1.54 -1.94 -17.28
N ASN A 155 -1.17 -3.18 -16.98
CA ASN A 155 0.08 -3.78 -17.41
C ASN A 155 -0.05 -5.30 -17.50
N ASP A 156 0.23 -5.84 -18.68
CA ASP A 156 0.19 -7.27 -18.97
C ASP A 156 1.55 -7.96 -18.77
N GLU A 157 2.64 -7.20 -18.57
CA GLU A 157 3.98 -7.75 -18.27
C GLU A 157 3.99 -8.43 -16.91
N PHE A 158 3.27 -7.89 -15.92
CA PHE A 158 3.24 -8.46 -14.59
C PHE A 158 2.32 -9.67 -14.54
N ALA A 159 2.85 -10.85 -14.21
CA ALA A 159 2.00 -12.04 -14.02
C ALA A 159 1.04 -11.89 -12.84
N GLY A 160 1.42 -11.13 -11.82
CA GLY A 160 0.57 -10.85 -10.66
C GLY A 160 0.99 -11.56 -9.37
N PRO A 161 0.39 -11.15 -8.23
CA PRO A 161 0.79 -11.61 -6.90
C PRO A 161 0.65 -13.12 -6.67
N TYR A 162 -0.29 -13.78 -7.35
CA TYR A 162 -0.48 -15.23 -7.23
C TYR A 162 0.74 -16.02 -7.72
N PHE A 163 1.26 -15.67 -8.90
CA PHE A 163 2.40 -16.31 -9.53
C PHE A 163 3.70 -15.96 -8.80
N MET A 164 3.90 -14.70 -8.42
CA MET A 164 5.08 -14.30 -7.63
C MET A 164 5.17 -15.05 -6.29
N ARG A 165 4.04 -15.29 -5.63
CA ARG A 165 4.00 -16.13 -4.43
C ARG A 165 4.26 -17.61 -4.74
N TYR A 166 3.88 -18.07 -5.92
CA TYR A 166 4.13 -19.45 -6.37
C TYR A 166 5.63 -19.68 -6.62
N LEU A 167 6.28 -18.76 -7.35
CA LEU A 167 7.72 -18.76 -7.59
C LEU A 167 8.49 -18.65 -6.28
N SER A 168 8.14 -17.66 -5.45
CA SER A 168 8.83 -17.42 -4.17
C SER A 168 8.79 -18.62 -3.22
N LYS A 169 7.69 -19.38 -3.15
CA LYS A 169 7.63 -20.57 -2.26
C LYS A 169 8.58 -21.68 -2.70
N PHE A 170 8.98 -21.73 -3.98
CA PHE A 170 9.92 -22.71 -4.53
C PHE A 170 11.34 -22.16 -4.51
N ALA A 171 11.54 -20.88 -4.83
CA ALA A 171 12.82 -20.19 -4.67
C ALA A 171 13.38 -20.30 -3.24
N MET A 172 12.50 -20.46 -2.24
CA MET A 172 12.86 -20.67 -0.83
C MET A 172 12.72 -22.13 -0.35
N ASP A 173 12.43 -23.08 -1.24
CA ASP A 173 12.41 -24.52 -0.93
C ASP A 173 13.80 -25.10 -1.23
N PRO A 174 14.53 -25.65 -0.25
CA PRO A 174 15.90 -26.13 -0.48
C PRO A 174 15.98 -27.35 -1.43
N ARG A 175 14.83 -27.93 -1.81
CA ARG A 175 14.75 -29.03 -2.77
C ARG A 175 14.57 -28.56 -4.21
N ASP A 176 14.13 -27.31 -4.42
CA ASP A 176 13.91 -26.78 -5.77
C ASP A 176 15.26 -26.31 -6.32
N CYS A 177 15.61 -26.77 -7.53
CA CYS A 177 16.86 -26.40 -8.19
C CYS A 177 16.68 -25.52 -9.43
N SER A 178 15.47 -25.03 -9.68
CA SER A 178 15.19 -24.12 -10.80
C SER A 178 15.54 -22.67 -10.46
N ASP A 179 15.84 -21.88 -11.49
CA ASP A 179 16.08 -20.44 -11.36
C ASP A 179 14.76 -19.66 -11.25
N ARG A 180 14.07 -19.84 -10.11
CA ARG A 180 12.76 -19.24 -9.84
C ARG A 180 12.80 -17.71 -9.76
N ALA A 181 13.97 -17.15 -9.46
CA ALA A 181 14.15 -15.71 -9.40
C ALA A 181 14.30 -15.12 -10.81
N GLU A 182 14.98 -15.80 -11.73
CA GLU A 182 15.01 -15.48 -13.16
C GLU A 182 13.61 -15.59 -13.78
N GLU A 183 12.89 -16.70 -13.56
CA GLU A 183 11.47 -16.84 -13.97
C GLU A 183 10.61 -15.68 -13.43
N GLY A 184 10.84 -15.28 -12.18
CA GLY A 184 10.17 -14.12 -11.59
C GLY A 184 10.46 -12.82 -12.33
N LEU A 185 11.71 -12.59 -12.70
CA LEU A 185 12.13 -11.41 -13.45
C LEU A 185 11.45 -11.35 -14.82
N GLU A 186 11.41 -12.47 -15.55
CA GLU A 186 10.74 -12.61 -16.83
C GLU A 186 9.22 -12.34 -16.72
N GLU A 187 8.62 -12.71 -15.60
CA GLU A 187 7.19 -12.53 -15.29
C GLU A 187 6.87 -11.18 -14.60
N GLY A 188 7.79 -10.22 -14.68
CA GLY A 188 7.57 -8.85 -14.24
C GLY A 188 7.71 -8.63 -12.73
N LEU A 189 8.65 -9.31 -12.05
CA LEU A 189 8.90 -9.18 -10.60
C LEU A 189 8.98 -7.72 -10.12
N TYR A 190 9.57 -6.82 -10.92
CA TYR A 190 9.75 -5.40 -10.60
C TYR A 190 8.59 -4.49 -11.05
N CYS A 191 7.49 -5.05 -11.56
CA CYS A 191 6.25 -4.33 -11.88
C CYS A 191 5.34 -4.14 -10.65
N CYS A 192 5.51 -4.96 -9.60
CA CYS A 192 4.72 -4.84 -8.38
C CYS A 192 5.06 -3.53 -7.61
N THR A 193 4.03 -2.71 -7.35
CA THR A 193 4.14 -1.44 -6.61
C THR A 193 4.28 -1.58 -5.09
N SER A 194 4.32 -2.80 -4.56
CA SER A 194 4.43 -3.05 -3.11
C SER A 194 3.30 -2.40 -2.31
N CYS A 195 2.08 -2.32 -2.89
CA CYS A 195 0.92 -1.66 -2.27
C CYS A 195 0.17 -2.52 -1.25
N SER A 196 0.49 -3.81 -1.15
CA SER A 196 -0.10 -4.78 -0.21
C SER A 196 -1.61 -5.07 -0.36
N LYS A 197 -2.26 -4.66 -1.46
CA LYS A 197 -3.68 -5.01 -1.69
C LYS A 197 -3.90 -6.53 -1.72
N CYS A 198 -2.93 -7.29 -2.24
CA CYS A 198 -2.98 -8.76 -2.25
C CYS A 198 -2.99 -9.40 -0.86
N VAL A 199 -2.40 -8.76 0.15
CA VAL A 199 -2.39 -9.24 1.54
C VAL A 199 -3.73 -8.96 2.20
N GLU A 200 -4.25 -7.74 2.01
CA GLU A 200 -5.55 -7.30 2.55
C GLU A 200 -6.70 -8.21 2.10
N VAL A 201 -6.71 -8.61 0.82
CA VAL A 201 -7.77 -9.45 0.24
C VAL A 201 -7.55 -10.95 0.39
N CYS A 202 -6.46 -11.39 1.04
CA CYS A 202 -6.14 -12.81 1.16
C CYS A 202 -6.94 -13.45 2.31
N PRO A 203 -7.86 -14.39 2.04
CA PRO A 203 -8.64 -15.06 3.10
C PRO A 203 -7.79 -16.00 3.98
N LYS A 204 -6.54 -16.22 3.60
CA LYS A 204 -5.55 -17.02 4.33
C LYS A 204 -4.49 -16.17 4.99
N GLU A 205 -4.59 -14.84 4.91
CA GLU A 205 -3.65 -13.90 5.54
C GLU A 205 -2.20 -14.17 5.10
N ILE A 206 -2.01 -14.53 3.84
CA ILE A 206 -0.68 -14.75 3.28
C ILE A 206 -0.05 -13.39 3.05
N ASN A 207 1.14 -13.17 3.61
CA ASN A 207 1.94 -11.98 3.31
C ASN A 207 2.60 -12.11 1.93
N THR A 208 1.79 -12.09 0.86
CA THR A 208 2.25 -12.17 -0.54
C THR A 208 3.18 -11.02 -0.92
N PHE A 209 3.06 -9.88 -0.24
CA PHE A 209 3.94 -8.75 -0.43
C PHE A 209 5.32 -9.02 0.18
N GLY A 210 5.48 -8.89 1.50
CA GLY A 210 6.79 -8.97 2.15
C GLY A 210 7.34 -10.39 2.28
N GLY A 211 6.46 -11.36 2.50
CA GLY A 211 6.85 -12.76 2.66
C GLY A 211 7.07 -13.51 1.33
N ALA A 212 6.74 -12.91 0.18
CA ALA A 212 6.95 -13.55 -1.12
C ALA A 212 7.62 -12.63 -2.14
N ILE A 213 6.94 -11.57 -2.61
CA ILE A 213 7.48 -10.71 -3.68
C ILE A 213 8.81 -10.07 -3.26
N GLU A 214 8.91 -9.55 -2.04
CA GLU A 214 10.16 -8.94 -1.58
C GLU A 214 11.27 -9.95 -1.35
N LYS A 215 10.93 -11.15 -0.87
CA LYS A 215 11.89 -12.24 -0.71
C LYS A 215 12.41 -12.73 -2.06
N LEU A 216 11.55 -12.83 -3.07
CA LEU A 216 11.97 -13.16 -4.42
C LEU A 216 12.88 -12.07 -5.02
N ARG A 217 12.61 -10.78 -4.74
CA ARG A 217 13.51 -9.68 -5.12
C ARG A 217 14.86 -9.74 -4.40
N GLU A 218 14.85 -10.14 -3.13
CA GLU A 218 16.08 -10.33 -2.33
C GLU A 218 16.94 -11.47 -2.90
N ILE A 219 16.33 -12.61 -3.23
CA ILE A 219 17.00 -13.72 -3.91
C ILE A 219 17.58 -13.26 -5.26
N ALA A 220 16.76 -12.60 -6.09
CA ALA A 220 17.20 -12.04 -7.37
C ALA A 220 18.38 -11.06 -7.25
N PHE A 221 18.44 -10.29 -6.16
CA PHE A 221 19.59 -9.42 -5.89
C PHE A 221 20.83 -10.21 -5.48
N GLN A 222 20.67 -11.22 -4.60
CA GLN A 222 21.77 -12.07 -4.13
C GLN A 222 22.42 -12.88 -5.27
N GLU A 223 21.61 -13.32 -6.24
CA GLU A 223 22.06 -14.05 -7.44
C GLU A 223 22.60 -13.13 -8.55
N GLY A 224 22.50 -11.80 -8.37
CA GLY A 224 23.03 -10.81 -9.32
C GLY A 224 22.19 -10.55 -10.57
N ILE A 225 21.05 -11.23 -10.70
CA ILE A 225 20.11 -11.08 -11.83
C ILE A 225 19.28 -9.79 -11.74
N GLY A 226 18.96 -9.34 -10.52
CA GLY A 226 18.22 -8.11 -10.24
C GLY A 226 18.99 -7.15 -9.33
N PRO A 227 18.37 -6.05 -8.87
CA PRO A 227 17.19 -5.43 -9.46
C PRO A 227 17.54 -4.63 -10.73
N LEU A 228 16.55 -3.92 -11.27
CA LEU A 228 16.72 -3.10 -12.48
C LEU A 228 17.82 -2.02 -12.29
N PRO A 229 18.50 -1.59 -13.37
CA PRO A 229 19.60 -0.61 -13.28
C PRO A 229 19.22 0.67 -12.52
N ALA A 230 18.00 1.19 -12.73
CA ALA A 230 17.51 2.38 -12.03
C ALA A 230 17.40 2.20 -10.51
N HIS A 231 17.13 0.98 -10.03
CA HIS A 231 17.12 0.67 -8.60
C HIS A 231 18.53 0.64 -8.02
N ARG A 232 19.50 0.10 -8.77
CA ARG A 232 20.92 0.10 -8.40
C ARG A 232 21.45 1.54 -8.24
N SER A 233 21.10 2.45 -9.15
CA SER A 233 21.46 3.87 -9.02
C SER A 233 20.89 4.54 -7.77
N VAL A 234 19.70 4.13 -7.29
CA VAL A 234 19.15 4.63 -6.03
C VAL A 234 19.97 4.15 -4.83
N LYS A 235 20.46 2.91 -4.85
CA LYS A 235 21.37 2.40 -3.80
C LYS A 235 22.68 3.17 -3.78
N GLU A 236 23.33 3.33 -4.94
CA GLU A 236 24.58 4.09 -5.07
C GLU A 236 24.43 5.51 -4.51
N LEU A 237 23.28 6.16 -4.79
CA LEU A 237 22.98 7.48 -4.25
C LEU A 237 22.81 7.46 -2.72
N ILE A 238 22.13 6.46 -2.17
CA ILE A 238 21.95 6.29 -0.72
C ILE A 238 23.28 6.03 -0.03
N GLU A 239 24.13 5.17 -0.57
CA GLU A 239 25.46 4.88 -0.01
C GLU A 239 26.34 6.14 -0.03
N LYS A 240 26.27 6.92 -1.11
CA LYS A 240 27.06 8.15 -1.26
C LYS A 240 26.57 9.30 -0.40
N THR A 241 25.26 9.47 -0.23
CA THR A 241 24.66 10.71 0.32
C THR A 241 23.79 10.50 1.55
N GLY A 242 23.43 9.26 1.87
CA GLY A 242 22.42 8.94 2.88
C GLY A 242 20.99 9.28 2.44
N ARG A 243 20.74 9.58 1.17
CA ARG A 243 19.41 10.01 0.65
C ARG A 243 19.08 9.29 -0.65
N SER A 244 17.79 9.06 -0.90
CA SER A 244 17.29 8.36 -2.10
C SER A 244 16.92 9.27 -3.26
N VAL A 245 17.14 10.58 -3.12
CA VAL A 245 16.92 11.60 -4.14
C VAL A 245 18.04 12.63 -4.02
N GLU A 246 18.42 13.26 -5.13
CA GLU A 246 19.40 14.36 -5.12
C GLU A 246 18.77 15.65 -4.61
N PRO A 247 19.52 16.62 -4.08
CA PRO A 247 19.02 17.96 -3.76
C PRO A 247 18.39 18.69 -4.96
N MET A 248 17.57 19.70 -4.70
CA MET A 248 17.05 20.56 -5.78
C MET A 248 18.18 21.45 -6.32
N LYS A 249 18.11 21.80 -7.60
CA LYS A 249 19.11 22.68 -8.24
C LYS A 249 18.90 24.16 -7.87
N GLU A 250 17.64 24.57 -7.72
CA GLU A 250 17.22 25.95 -7.55
C GLU A 250 16.17 26.09 -6.44
N GLY A 251 15.89 27.32 -6.01
CA GLY A 251 14.88 27.64 -5.01
C GLY A 251 15.42 27.86 -3.58
N PRO A 252 14.57 28.38 -2.68
CA PRO A 252 14.98 28.86 -1.36
C PRO A 252 15.45 27.76 -0.39
N MET A 253 15.07 26.50 -0.64
CA MET A 253 15.46 25.33 0.17
C MET A 253 16.23 24.30 -0.66
N ARG A 254 17.00 24.77 -1.66
CA ARG A 254 17.80 23.88 -2.54
C ARG A 254 18.79 23.00 -1.78
N ALA A 255 19.30 23.48 -0.64
CA ALA A 255 20.21 22.75 0.24
C ALA A 255 19.50 21.71 1.12
N GLY A 256 18.16 21.73 1.15
CA GLY A 256 17.31 20.79 1.87
C GLY A 256 16.59 21.40 3.06
N PHE A 257 15.47 20.78 3.44
CA PHE A 257 14.70 21.14 4.61
C PHE A 257 15.52 20.99 5.89
N MET A 258 16.27 19.89 6.05
CA MET A 258 17.00 19.62 7.29
C MET A 258 18.04 20.70 7.59
N GLU A 259 18.84 21.09 6.60
CA GLU A 259 19.82 22.16 6.76
C GLU A 259 19.14 23.46 7.18
N THR A 260 18.05 23.80 6.50
CA THR A 260 17.25 25.01 6.78
C THR A 260 16.66 24.99 8.19
N ALA A 261 16.11 23.86 8.62
CA ALA A 261 15.50 23.69 9.94
C ALA A 261 16.56 23.82 11.05
N ILE A 262 17.71 23.17 10.89
CA ILE A 262 18.82 23.22 11.85
C ILE A 262 19.38 24.65 11.97
N GLN A 263 19.54 25.36 10.85
CA GLN A 263 19.98 26.75 10.87
C GLN A 263 18.99 27.65 11.63
N LYS A 264 17.68 27.47 11.41
CA LYS A 264 16.63 28.21 12.12
C LYS A 264 16.59 27.88 13.62
N GLN A 265 16.78 26.62 14.00
CA GLN A 265 16.86 26.19 15.40
C GLN A 265 18.07 26.82 16.10
N LYS A 266 19.27 26.78 15.47
CA LYS A 266 20.49 27.41 16.00
C LYS A 266 20.37 28.93 16.12
N ALA A 267 19.63 29.58 15.22
CA ALA A 267 19.42 31.02 15.23
C ALA A 267 18.38 31.48 16.28
N GLY A 268 17.76 30.58 17.04
CA GLY A 268 16.68 30.92 18.00
C GLY A 268 15.44 31.52 17.32
N LYS A 269 15.26 31.28 16.01
CA LYS A 269 14.15 31.83 15.20
C LYS A 269 12.95 30.88 15.09
N LEU A 270 13.02 29.74 15.75
CA LEU A 270 11.87 28.94 16.14
C LEU A 270 11.58 29.33 17.60
N ASP A 271 10.35 29.75 17.88
CA ASP A 271 9.98 30.44 19.11
C ASP A 271 10.22 29.56 20.35
N ASN A 272 11.33 29.78 21.05
CA ASN A 272 11.73 29.00 22.23
C ASN A 272 11.04 29.55 23.50
N ASN A 273 9.71 29.63 23.51
CA ASN A 273 8.95 29.97 24.71
C ASN A 273 8.91 28.79 25.70
N ARG A 274 10.08 28.38 26.20
CA ARG A 274 10.24 27.35 27.23
C ARG A 274 9.79 27.89 28.59
N LYS A 275 8.53 27.62 28.95
CA LYS A 275 8.10 27.70 30.35
C LYS A 275 8.70 26.49 31.10
N ASN A 276 9.69 26.74 31.96
CA ASN A 276 10.29 25.76 32.87
C ASN A 276 9.21 25.12 33.78
N GLY A 277 9.22 23.79 33.94
CA GLY A 277 8.46 23.12 35.01
C GLY A 277 8.26 21.62 34.84
N ASP A 278 7.81 21.17 33.68
CA ASP A 278 7.42 19.76 33.47
C ASP A 278 8.38 19.02 32.55
N LYS A 279 8.58 17.73 32.82
CA LYS A 279 9.37 16.81 31.99
C LYS A 279 8.60 16.56 30.68
N LYS A 280 8.68 17.50 29.73
CA LYS A 280 7.99 17.40 28.43
C LYS A 280 8.67 16.36 27.53
N GLU A 281 7.83 15.62 26.82
CA GLU A 281 8.16 14.64 25.79
C GLU A 281 9.17 15.20 24.77
N LYS A 282 10.26 14.47 24.51
CA LYS A 282 11.23 14.80 23.47
C LYS A 282 10.80 14.19 22.15
N ILE A 283 10.51 15.05 21.17
CA ILE A 283 9.97 14.62 19.88
C ILE A 283 10.98 14.90 18.77
N ALA A 284 11.28 13.89 17.96
CA ALA A 284 12.07 14.02 16.74
C ALA A 284 11.19 13.99 15.49
N PHE A 285 11.51 14.80 14.49
CA PHE A 285 10.96 14.67 13.15
C PHE A 285 11.90 13.86 12.27
N PHE A 286 11.44 12.68 11.85
CA PHE A 286 12.06 11.91 10.78
C PHE A 286 11.55 12.42 9.42
N THR A 287 12.40 13.18 8.75
CA THR A 287 12.07 13.95 7.53
C THR A 287 11.87 13.03 6.33
N GLY A 288 12.67 11.98 6.23
CA GLY A 288 12.79 11.18 5.02
C GLY A 288 13.36 11.98 3.84
N CYS A 289 13.60 11.31 2.72
CA CYS A 289 14.37 11.90 1.62
C CYS A 289 13.58 12.96 0.81
N LEU A 290 12.26 12.77 0.65
CA LEU A 290 11.44 13.65 -0.19
C LEU A 290 11.12 14.98 0.50
N VAL A 291 10.80 14.98 1.79
CA VAL A 291 10.63 16.24 2.52
C VAL A 291 11.94 17.00 2.54
N ASP A 292 13.08 16.31 2.65
CA ASP A 292 14.36 16.99 2.63
C ASP A 292 14.62 17.70 1.29
N TYR A 293 14.47 17.01 0.16
CA TYR A 293 14.99 17.49 -1.14
C TYR A 293 13.96 17.65 -2.28
N ARG A 294 12.68 17.43 -2.07
CA ARG A 294 11.64 17.58 -3.12
C ARG A 294 10.47 18.43 -2.69
N LEU A 295 9.98 18.23 -1.47
CA LEU A 295 8.80 18.88 -0.91
C LEU A 295 9.10 19.47 0.48
N PRO A 296 10.11 20.35 0.61
CA PRO A 296 10.52 20.92 1.90
C PRO A 296 9.48 21.81 2.58
N GLU A 297 8.51 22.32 1.81
CA GLU A 297 7.34 23.03 2.33
C GLU A 297 6.49 22.19 3.28
N ILE A 298 6.45 20.87 3.11
CA ILE A 298 5.74 19.96 4.02
C ILE A 298 6.40 19.97 5.40
N GLY A 299 7.73 19.91 5.44
CA GLY A 299 8.48 19.96 6.70
C GLY A 299 8.30 21.31 7.39
N MET A 300 8.29 22.41 6.63
CA MET A 300 8.00 23.73 7.18
C MET A 300 6.57 23.83 7.75
N SER A 301 5.59 23.25 7.05
CA SER A 301 4.20 23.20 7.49
C SER A 301 4.05 22.36 8.77
N LEU A 302 4.77 21.24 8.89
CA LEU A 302 4.83 20.45 10.12
C LEU A 302 5.29 21.30 11.30
N LEU A 303 6.42 22.00 11.16
CA LEU A 303 6.95 22.85 12.22
C LEU A 303 5.96 23.97 12.58
N SER A 304 5.33 24.60 11.59
CA SER A 304 4.34 25.66 11.83
C SER A 304 3.10 25.13 12.57
N VAL A 305 2.55 23.99 12.14
CA VAL A 305 1.36 23.39 12.75
C VAL A 305 1.66 22.95 14.19
N LEU A 306 2.79 22.28 14.43
CA LEU A 306 3.14 21.82 15.79
C LEU A 306 3.47 22.98 16.74
N ASN A 307 4.09 24.05 16.26
CA ASN A 307 4.31 25.26 17.06
C ASN A 307 2.99 25.90 17.52
N ASN A 308 1.95 25.93 16.66
CA ASN A 308 0.61 26.39 17.05
C ASN A 308 -0.04 25.54 18.16
N HIS A 309 0.45 24.31 18.37
CA HIS A 309 0.02 23.43 19.44
C HIS A 309 0.98 23.40 20.64
N ASN A 310 1.95 24.31 20.70
CA ASN A 310 3.00 24.34 21.73
C ASN A 310 3.79 23.02 21.82
N VAL A 311 3.93 22.32 20.68
CA VAL A 311 4.70 21.09 20.53
C VAL A 311 6.02 21.44 19.86
N GLU A 312 7.13 21.35 20.60
CA GLU A 312 8.48 21.54 20.08
C GLU A 312 8.98 20.22 19.49
N VAL A 313 9.52 20.28 18.27
CA VAL A 313 10.10 19.12 17.58
C VAL A 313 11.51 19.42 17.12
N GLU A 314 12.41 18.48 17.38
CA GLU A 314 13.80 18.55 16.94
C GLU A 314 13.97 17.83 15.60
N VAL A 315 14.96 18.26 14.80
CA VAL A 315 15.27 17.63 13.50
C VAL A 315 16.70 17.07 13.59
N PRO A 316 16.86 15.79 13.96
CA PRO A 316 18.20 15.21 14.14
C PRO A 316 18.96 15.16 12.82
N ALA A 317 20.14 15.79 12.78
CA ALA A 317 20.95 15.92 11.57
C ALA A 317 21.52 14.59 11.04
N GLY A 318 21.68 13.60 11.93
CA GLY A 318 22.32 12.32 11.62
C GLY A 318 21.42 11.31 10.88
N GLN A 319 20.13 11.61 10.69
CA GLN A 319 19.21 10.68 10.03
C GLN A 319 19.57 10.50 8.54
N VAL A 320 19.54 9.26 8.08
CA VAL A 320 19.75 8.80 6.70
C VAL A 320 18.44 8.26 6.12
N CYS A 321 18.46 7.79 4.86
CA CYS A 321 17.32 7.13 4.24
C CYS A 321 16.78 6.03 5.17
N CYS A 322 15.45 5.93 5.26
CA CYS A 322 14.80 4.91 6.09
C CYS A 322 15.12 3.47 5.63
N GLY A 323 15.63 3.26 4.42
CA GLY A 323 15.89 1.93 3.85
C GLY A 323 14.74 1.35 3.03
N SER A 324 13.54 1.97 3.06
CA SER A 324 12.37 1.46 2.34
C SER A 324 12.64 1.14 0.86
N PRO A 325 13.27 2.02 0.04
CA PRO A 325 13.55 1.70 -1.36
C PRO A 325 14.40 0.44 -1.54
N MET A 326 15.35 0.19 -0.63
CA MET A 326 16.26 -0.96 -0.69
C MET A 326 15.53 -2.27 -0.36
N ILE A 327 14.72 -2.27 0.71
CA ILE A 327 13.87 -3.41 1.06
C ILE A 327 12.91 -3.73 -0.10
N ARG A 328 12.25 -2.71 -0.66
CA ARG A 328 11.26 -2.91 -1.72
C ARG A 328 11.88 -3.42 -3.02
N THR A 329 13.16 -3.18 -3.29
CA THR A 329 13.87 -3.66 -4.50
C THR A 329 14.74 -4.89 -4.24
N GLY A 330 14.76 -5.43 -3.01
CA GLY A 330 15.53 -6.62 -2.65
C GLY A 330 17.00 -6.37 -2.29
N GLN A 331 17.43 -5.10 -2.24
CA GLN A 331 18.82 -4.71 -1.97
C GLN A 331 19.08 -4.64 -0.45
N THR A 332 18.90 -5.76 0.25
CA THR A 332 18.82 -5.81 1.73
C THR A 332 20.17 -5.69 2.44
N ASP A 333 21.29 -5.83 1.72
CA ASP A 333 22.66 -5.83 2.24
C ASP A 333 23.06 -4.53 2.97
N VAL A 334 22.48 -3.39 2.58
CA VAL A 334 22.74 -2.09 3.19
C VAL A 334 21.76 -1.70 4.30
N VAL A 335 20.66 -2.44 4.47
CA VAL A 335 19.53 -2.00 5.33
C VAL A 335 19.94 -1.96 6.79
N LYS A 336 20.74 -2.92 7.26
CA LYS A 336 21.22 -2.94 8.66
C LYS A 336 22.01 -1.68 9.02
N GLU A 337 22.94 -1.26 8.15
CA GLU A 337 23.75 -0.05 8.38
C GLU A 337 22.88 1.21 8.42
N LEU A 338 21.89 1.32 7.53
CA LEU A 338 20.94 2.44 7.52
C LEU A 338 20.11 2.49 8.80
N THR A 339 19.63 1.33 9.25
CA THR A 339 18.87 1.19 10.50
C THR A 339 19.69 1.60 11.72
N GLU A 340 20.94 1.14 11.82
CA GLU A 340 21.85 1.49 12.93
C GLU A 340 22.18 2.99 12.96
N LYS A 341 22.44 3.60 11.80
CA LYS A 341 22.67 5.05 11.67
C LYS A 341 21.45 5.86 12.15
N ASN A 342 20.26 5.45 11.74
CA ASN A 342 19.02 6.11 12.15
C ASN A 342 18.73 5.89 13.64
N ALA A 343 18.94 4.69 14.17
CA ALA A 343 18.78 4.41 15.60
C ALA A 343 19.66 5.32 16.46
N LYS A 344 20.93 5.48 16.06
CA LYS A 344 21.87 6.40 16.73
C LYS A 344 21.43 7.86 16.61
N ALA A 345 20.94 8.28 15.45
CA ALA A 345 20.48 9.66 15.25
C ALA A 345 19.20 9.99 16.04
N LEU A 346 18.39 8.98 16.36
CA LEU A 346 17.11 9.11 17.06
C LEU A 346 17.20 8.66 18.52
N GLU A 347 18.39 8.37 19.03
CA GLU A 347 18.62 7.94 20.40
C GLU A 347 18.20 9.04 21.41
N GLY A 348 17.41 8.66 22.41
CA GLY A 348 16.99 9.56 23.49
C GLY A 348 15.78 10.44 23.19
N TYR A 349 15.10 10.25 22.06
CA TYR A 349 13.77 10.81 21.80
C TYR A 349 12.67 9.86 22.27
N ASP A 350 11.62 10.42 22.87
CA ASP A 350 10.47 9.66 23.37
C ASP A 350 9.51 9.27 22.22
N THR A 351 9.39 10.14 21.21
CA THR A 351 8.51 9.95 20.05
C THR A 351 9.18 10.43 18.76
N ILE A 352 9.02 9.65 17.69
CA ILE A 352 9.54 9.95 16.36
C ILE A 352 8.36 10.16 15.42
N ILE A 353 8.12 11.41 15.04
CA ILE A 353 7.07 11.77 14.10
C ILE A 353 7.60 11.64 12.68
N THR A 354 6.79 11.14 11.76
CA THR A 354 7.03 11.25 10.32
C THR A 354 5.76 11.63 9.58
N VAL A 355 5.94 12.18 8.38
CA VAL A 355 4.85 12.52 7.45
C VAL A 355 4.85 11.60 6.23
N CYS A 356 5.83 10.70 6.13
CA CYS A 356 5.96 9.82 4.98
C CYS A 356 5.44 8.43 5.35
N ALA A 357 4.34 8.02 4.73
CA ALA A 357 3.75 6.70 4.93
C ALA A 357 4.76 5.54 4.75
N GLY A 358 5.66 5.65 3.77
CA GLY A 358 6.70 4.65 3.53
C GLY A 358 7.79 4.63 4.61
N CYS A 359 8.22 5.80 5.09
CA CYS A 359 9.15 5.88 6.21
C CYS A 359 8.50 5.34 7.49
N GLY A 360 7.26 5.75 7.79
CA GLY A 360 6.53 5.29 8.98
C GLY A 360 6.35 3.78 9.00
N ALA A 361 5.90 3.18 7.89
CA ALA A 361 5.80 1.73 7.79
C ALA A 361 7.15 1.03 7.97
N THR A 362 8.22 1.54 7.35
CA THR A 362 9.54 0.90 7.45
C THR A 362 10.15 1.02 8.86
N LEU A 363 10.06 2.18 9.49
CA LEU A 363 10.53 2.37 10.86
C LEU A 363 9.70 1.55 11.88
N LYS A 364 8.39 1.39 11.67
CA LYS A 364 7.50 0.63 12.58
C LYS A 364 7.58 -0.89 12.39
N LYS A 365 7.72 -1.37 11.15
CA LYS A 365 7.52 -2.78 10.79
C LYS A 365 8.80 -3.49 10.37
N ASP A 366 9.70 -2.82 9.65
CA ASP A 366 10.91 -3.46 9.14
C ASP A 366 12.08 -3.34 10.15
N TYR A 367 12.23 -2.21 10.84
CA TYR A 367 13.34 -2.00 11.80
C TYR A 367 13.42 -3.02 12.94
N PRO A 368 12.29 -3.53 13.49
CA PRO A 368 12.33 -4.58 14.50
C PRO A 368 13.07 -5.85 14.04
N GLU A 369 13.05 -6.19 12.74
CA GLU A 369 13.81 -7.33 12.20
C GLU A 369 15.34 -7.13 12.31
N TYR A 370 15.78 -5.88 12.42
CA TYR A 370 17.18 -5.50 12.61
C TYR A 370 17.51 -5.13 14.08
N GLY A 371 16.61 -5.45 15.02
CA GLY A 371 16.83 -5.24 16.45
C GLY A 371 16.59 -3.81 16.93
N VAL A 372 15.99 -2.94 16.10
CA VAL A 372 15.71 -1.55 16.44
C VAL A 372 14.20 -1.34 16.61
N ASN A 373 13.79 -0.93 17.81
CA ASN A 373 12.40 -0.56 18.10
C ASN A 373 12.33 0.92 18.43
N LEU A 374 11.52 1.65 17.68
CA LEU A 374 11.36 3.10 17.79
C LEU A 374 9.88 3.40 18.06
N ASN A 375 9.60 4.37 18.94
CA ASN A 375 8.24 4.87 19.12
C ASN A 375 7.89 5.83 17.98
N VAL A 376 7.47 5.28 16.84
CA VAL A 376 7.19 6.05 15.62
C VAL A 376 5.71 6.36 15.56
N MET A 377 5.36 7.59 15.20
CA MET A 377 3.98 8.00 14.92
C MET A 377 3.92 8.68 13.56
N ASP A 378 2.87 8.39 12.79
CA ASP A 378 2.48 9.27 11.70
C ASP A 378 1.93 10.56 12.30
N ILE A 379 2.17 11.69 11.64
CA ILE A 379 1.69 12.98 12.11
C ILE A 379 0.15 13.04 12.22
N SER A 380 -0.59 12.29 11.41
CA SER A 380 -2.06 12.25 11.50
C SER A 380 -2.54 11.59 12.79
N GLU A 381 -1.91 10.49 13.22
CA GLU A 381 -2.14 9.86 14.53
C GLU A 381 -1.83 10.85 15.66
N TYR A 382 -0.71 11.56 15.56
CA TYR A 382 -0.28 12.50 16.59
C TYR A 382 -1.23 13.70 16.74
N LEU A 383 -1.75 14.22 15.63
CA LEU A 383 -2.57 15.43 15.60
C LEU A 383 -4.05 15.20 15.89
N GLN A 384 -4.58 14.00 15.64
CA GLN A 384 -6.03 13.73 15.69
C GLN A 384 -6.70 14.32 16.95
N ASP A 385 -6.10 14.13 18.12
CA ASP A 385 -6.64 14.59 19.42
C ASP A 385 -6.00 15.87 19.95
N LYS A 386 -5.04 16.45 19.22
CA LYS A 386 -4.25 17.63 19.65
C LYS A 386 -4.56 18.90 18.86
N LEU A 387 -5.40 18.82 17.82
CA LEU A 387 -5.78 19.98 17.02
C LEU A 387 -6.63 20.98 17.80
N ASN A 388 -6.08 22.17 18.02
CA ASN A 388 -6.83 23.36 18.39
C ASN A 388 -7.61 23.92 17.18
N THR A 389 -8.91 23.67 17.14
CA THR A 389 -9.78 24.15 16.05
C THR A 389 -10.25 25.59 16.25
N GLU A 390 -10.09 26.19 17.44
CA GLU A 390 -10.55 27.56 17.71
C GLU A 390 -9.82 28.58 16.85
N ASP A 391 -8.50 28.43 16.74
CA ASP A 391 -7.60 29.32 15.99
C ASP A 391 -7.66 29.12 14.46
N MET A 392 -8.34 28.06 13.99
CA MET A 392 -8.52 27.85 12.56
C MET A 392 -9.50 28.86 11.97
N LYS A 393 -9.12 29.49 10.85
CA LYS A 393 -10.03 30.25 10.00
C LYS A 393 -10.65 29.34 8.91
N PRO A 394 -11.82 29.72 8.36
CA PRO A 394 -12.47 28.91 7.34
C PRO A 394 -11.62 28.71 6.08
N VAL A 395 -11.52 27.47 5.61
CA VAL A 395 -10.92 27.09 4.33
C VAL A 395 -12.04 26.66 3.39
N ASN A 396 -12.55 27.60 2.59
CA ASN A 396 -13.64 27.35 1.64
C ASN A 396 -13.14 26.60 0.41
N MET A 397 -12.86 25.30 0.58
CA MET A 397 -12.45 24.39 -0.49
C MET A 397 -13.22 23.09 -0.37
N LYS A 398 -13.53 22.49 -1.51
CA LYS A 398 -14.02 21.12 -1.62
C LYS A 398 -12.84 20.21 -1.92
N VAL A 399 -12.66 19.16 -1.12
CA VAL A 399 -11.48 18.29 -1.21
C VAL A 399 -11.83 16.81 -1.13
N THR A 400 -10.96 15.99 -1.72
CA THR A 400 -10.96 14.53 -1.53
C THR A 400 -9.68 14.07 -0.87
N TYR A 401 -9.65 12.83 -0.36
CA TYR A 401 -8.46 12.23 0.24
C TYR A 401 -7.94 11.03 -0.57
N HIS A 402 -6.61 10.90 -0.67
CA HIS A 402 -5.95 9.69 -1.14
C HIS A 402 -5.23 9.00 0.02
N ASP A 403 -5.65 7.75 0.29
CA ASP A 403 -5.03 6.88 1.28
C ASP A 403 -3.70 6.30 0.76
N PRO A 404 -2.54 6.68 1.35
CA PRO A 404 -1.27 6.05 1.00
C PRO A 404 -1.28 4.59 1.43
N CYS A 405 -0.87 3.68 0.53
CA CYS A 405 -0.89 2.24 0.78
C CYS A 405 -0.13 1.83 2.06
N HIS A 406 1.03 2.43 2.32
CA HIS A 406 1.85 2.15 3.49
C HIS A 406 1.31 2.78 4.78
N LEU A 407 0.40 3.74 4.69
CA LEU A 407 -0.31 4.29 5.85
C LEU A 407 -1.42 3.33 6.26
N ILE A 408 -2.37 3.09 5.36
CA ILE A 408 -3.56 2.28 5.64
C ILE A 408 -3.24 0.79 5.81
N ARG A 409 -2.47 0.17 4.91
CA ARG A 409 -2.14 -1.27 4.99
C ARG A 409 -0.86 -1.57 5.75
N GLY A 410 0.08 -0.63 5.77
CA GLY A 410 1.37 -0.80 6.45
C GLY A 410 1.33 -0.44 7.94
N GLN A 411 0.62 0.64 8.28
CA GLN A 411 0.54 1.15 9.65
C GLN A 411 -0.84 0.95 10.29
N GLY A 412 -1.90 0.73 9.50
CA GLY A 412 -3.27 0.54 10.01
C GLY A 412 -4.03 1.84 10.24
N ILE A 413 -3.50 2.97 9.77
CA ILE A 413 -4.03 4.32 9.99
C ILE A 413 -4.96 4.67 8.83
N ARG A 414 -6.23 4.95 9.12
CA ARG A 414 -7.29 5.10 8.13
C ARG A 414 -8.21 6.28 8.43
N ASP A 415 -8.67 6.36 9.67
CA ASP A 415 -9.73 7.30 10.06
C ASP A 415 -9.13 8.65 10.49
N GLU A 416 -7.91 8.64 11.02
CA GLU A 416 -7.23 9.81 11.58
C GLU A 416 -7.13 10.98 10.59
N PRO A 417 -6.69 10.78 9.32
CA PRO A 417 -6.70 11.86 8.33
C PRO A 417 -8.11 12.43 8.06
N ARG A 418 -9.13 11.57 8.02
CA ARG A 418 -10.53 11.98 7.77
C ARG A 418 -11.10 12.78 8.94
N GLU A 419 -10.83 12.33 10.17
CA GLU A 419 -11.24 13.05 11.38
C GLU A 419 -10.56 14.41 11.49
N ILE A 420 -9.31 14.54 11.02
CA ILE A 420 -8.64 15.84 10.89
C ILE A 420 -9.34 16.72 9.85
N LEU A 421 -9.63 16.20 8.65
CA LEU A 421 -10.29 16.98 7.59
C LEU A 421 -11.65 17.52 8.03
N LYS A 422 -12.47 16.70 8.71
CA LYS A 422 -13.78 17.10 9.24
C LYS A 422 -13.72 18.20 10.29
N LYS A 423 -12.58 18.40 10.96
CA LYS A 423 -12.37 19.46 11.97
C LYS A 423 -12.01 20.81 11.36
N ILE A 424 -11.63 20.88 10.09
CA ILE A 424 -11.26 22.13 9.41
C ILE A 424 -12.53 22.91 9.05
N LYS A 425 -12.68 24.11 9.61
CA LYS A 425 -13.85 24.98 9.36
C LYS A 425 -13.94 25.33 7.87
N GLY A 426 -15.15 25.28 7.31
CA GLY A 426 -15.42 25.67 5.92
C GLY A 426 -14.99 24.66 4.85
N LEU A 427 -14.28 23.59 5.23
CA LEU A 427 -13.82 22.57 4.30
C LEU A 427 -14.96 21.58 3.99
N GLU A 428 -15.24 21.39 2.70
CA GLU A 428 -16.16 20.34 2.24
C GLU A 428 -15.33 19.10 1.88
N PHE A 429 -15.56 17.98 2.58
CA PHE A 429 -14.88 16.72 2.30
C PHE A 429 -15.80 15.76 1.53
N VAL A 430 -15.32 15.28 0.39
CA VAL A 430 -15.98 14.26 -0.43
C VAL A 430 -15.06 13.04 -0.55
N GLU A 431 -15.58 11.86 -0.25
CA GLU A 431 -14.82 10.62 -0.34
C GLU A 431 -14.68 10.17 -1.81
N MET A 432 -13.49 9.71 -2.18
CA MET A 432 -13.25 9.09 -3.48
C MET A 432 -13.81 7.67 -3.51
N GLU A 433 -14.19 7.18 -4.68
CA GLU A 433 -14.71 5.82 -4.87
C GLU A 433 -13.75 4.73 -4.34
N ILE A 434 -12.45 4.80 -4.69
CA ILE A 434 -11.42 3.87 -4.23
C ILE A 434 -10.20 4.68 -3.73
N PRO A 435 -10.28 5.28 -2.52
CA PRO A 435 -9.29 6.23 -2.05
C PRO A 435 -7.91 5.57 -1.86
N ASP A 436 -7.90 4.28 -1.53
CA ASP A 436 -6.74 3.42 -1.28
C ASP A 436 -6.17 2.71 -2.53
N GLN A 437 -6.70 2.99 -3.73
CA GLN A 437 -6.08 2.52 -4.98
C GLN A 437 -4.69 3.15 -5.12
N CYS A 438 -3.70 2.30 -5.37
CA CYS A 438 -2.28 2.69 -5.47
C CYS A 438 -2.07 3.84 -6.45
N CYS A 439 -1.34 4.87 -6.05
CA CYS A 439 -0.96 5.98 -6.93
C CYS A 439 0.07 5.58 -8.01
N GLY A 440 0.71 4.41 -7.89
CA GLY A 440 1.67 3.87 -8.86
C GLY A 440 3.15 4.03 -8.51
N ALA A 441 3.50 4.89 -7.54
CA ALA A 441 4.90 5.27 -7.34
C ALA A 441 5.76 4.21 -6.62
N GLY A 442 5.14 3.40 -5.74
CA GLY A 442 5.82 2.52 -4.78
C GLY A 442 6.58 1.34 -5.40
N GLY A 443 7.25 0.54 -4.55
CA GLY A 443 7.86 -0.73 -4.96
C GLY A 443 9.07 -0.60 -5.90
N GLY A 444 9.62 0.61 -6.07
CA GLY A 444 10.63 0.90 -7.09
C GLY A 444 10.07 1.10 -8.50
N VAL A 445 8.74 0.99 -8.69
CA VAL A 445 8.10 1.06 -10.01
C VAL A 445 8.31 2.42 -10.65
N ARG A 446 8.22 3.53 -9.90
CA ARG A 446 8.43 4.87 -10.48
C ARG A 446 9.79 5.05 -11.17
N SER A 447 10.84 4.43 -10.65
CA SER A 447 12.19 4.53 -11.22
C SER A 447 12.48 3.43 -12.24
N GLY A 448 11.97 2.21 -12.02
CA GLY A 448 12.29 1.05 -12.87
C GLY A 448 11.31 0.81 -14.02
N LYS A 449 10.04 1.19 -13.84
CA LYS A 449 8.90 0.95 -14.74
C LYS A 449 7.95 2.18 -14.75
N PRO A 450 8.45 3.38 -15.14
CA PRO A 450 7.72 4.64 -15.03
C PRO A 450 6.38 4.65 -15.78
N GLU A 451 6.25 3.87 -16.85
CA GLU A 451 5.02 3.66 -17.62
C GLU A 451 3.90 3.04 -16.79
N ILE A 452 4.19 2.04 -15.95
CA ILE A 452 3.23 1.44 -15.04
C ILE A 452 2.80 2.45 -13.97
N ALA A 453 3.77 3.20 -13.40
CA ALA A 453 3.48 4.24 -12.43
C ALA A 453 2.58 5.34 -13.01
N ALA A 454 2.81 5.73 -14.26
CA ALA A 454 2.02 6.72 -14.97
C ALA A 454 0.60 6.23 -15.31
N ALA A 455 0.45 4.96 -15.71
CA ALA A 455 -0.85 4.38 -16.01
C ALA A 455 -1.74 4.27 -14.76
N LEU A 456 -1.18 3.81 -13.64
CA LEU A 456 -1.87 3.82 -12.34
C LEU A 456 -2.21 5.24 -11.86
N GLY A 457 -1.30 6.19 -12.11
CA GLY A 457 -1.52 7.61 -11.84
C GLY A 457 -2.69 8.19 -12.65
N SER A 458 -2.81 7.82 -13.93
CA SER A 458 -3.91 8.23 -14.81
C SER A 458 -5.27 7.72 -14.30
N GLU A 459 -5.36 6.45 -13.88
CA GLU A 459 -6.58 5.91 -13.28
C GLU A 459 -6.95 6.64 -11.98
N LYS A 460 -5.96 7.03 -11.17
CA LYS A 460 -6.19 7.88 -9.98
C LYS A 460 -6.69 9.28 -10.36
N ALA A 461 -6.11 9.89 -11.39
CA ALA A 461 -6.52 11.20 -11.88
C ALA A 461 -7.98 11.22 -12.35
N LYS A 462 -8.40 10.21 -13.14
CA LYS A 462 -9.80 10.04 -13.59
C LYS A 462 -10.78 9.91 -12.43
N MET A 463 -10.41 9.18 -11.36
CA MET A 463 -11.25 9.09 -10.16
C MET A 463 -11.40 10.43 -9.44
N ILE A 464 -10.34 11.23 -9.39
CA ILE A 464 -10.36 12.56 -8.78
C ILE A 464 -11.22 13.52 -9.62
N GLU A 465 -11.07 13.50 -10.95
CA GLU A 465 -11.80 14.36 -11.89
C GLU A 465 -13.32 14.25 -11.74
N LYS A 466 -13.85 13.04 -11.52
CA LYS A 466 -15.28 12.78 -11.34
C LYS A 466 -15.92 13.52 -10.16
N LEU A 467 -15.13 13.96 -9.17
CA LEU A 467 -15.65 14.49 -7.91
C LEU A 467 -15.86 16.01 -7.93
N ASP A 468 -15.33 16.72 -8.94
CA ASP A 468 -15.36 18.19 -9.04
C ASP A 468 -14.90 18.85 -7.73
N VAL A 469 -13.63 18.63 -7.37
CA VAL A 469 -13.01 19.11 -6.12
C VAL A 469 -11.88 20.09 -6.43
N ASP A 470 -11.60 21.01 -5.52
CA ASP A 470 -10.52 22.00 -5.65
C ASP A 470 -9.13 21.38 -5.41
N ALA A 471 -9.06 20.37 -4.53
CA ALA A 471 -7.81 19.70 -4.19
C ALA A 471 -7.98 18.23 -3.81
N VAL A 472 -6.91 17.46 -4.06
CA VAL A 472 -6.71 16.13 -3.49
C VAL A 472 -5.68 16.21 -2.37
N ILE A 473 -6.06 15.74 -1.19
CA ILE A 473 -5.24 15.73 0.00
C ILE A 473 -4.62 14.34 0.17
N THR A 474 -3.36 14.29 0.55
CA THR A 474 -2.69 13.06 0.99
C THR A 474 -1.67 13.39 2.07
N ILE A 475 -1.31 12.46 2.94
CA ILE A 475 -0.25 12.73 3.93
C ILE A 475 1.14 12.40 3.38
N CYS A 476 1.26 11.48 2.42
CA CYS A 476 2.54 10.97 1.97
C CYS A 476 3.17 11.84 0.88
N PRO A 477 4.40 12.39 1.08
CA PRO A 477 5.10 13.19 0.07
C PRO A 477 5.33 12.44 -1.25
N PHE A 478 5.49 11.11 -1.19
CA PHE A 478 5.71 10.29 -2.38
C PHE A 478 4.44 10.15 -3.23
N CYS A 479 3.28 10.01 -2.57
CA CYS A 479 1.98 10.02 -3.23
C CYS A 479 1.68 11.40 -3.81
N GLU A 480 1.91 12.46 -3.03
CA GLU A 480 1.72 13.85 -3.46
C GLU A 480 2.51 14.15 -4.74
N ASN A 481 3.81 13.82 -4.75
CA ASN A 481 4.67 14.04 -5.91
C ASN A 481 4.28 13.21 -7.14
N ASN A 482 3.62 12.06 -6.98
CA ASN A 482 3.21 11.23 -8.11
C ASN A 482 1.82 11.62 -8.65
N ILE A 483 0.88 11.90 -7.75
CA ILE A 483 -0.46 12.34 -8.11
C ILE A 483 -0.37 13.70 -8.81
N ARG A 484 0.46 14.63 -8.32
CA ARG A 484 0.68 15.92 -8.98
C ARG A 484 1.15 15.75 -10.43
N ALA A 485 2.19 14.96 -10.64
CA ALA A 485 2.70 14.67 -11.98
C ALA A 485 1.65 13.99 -12.89
N SER A 486 0.77 13.18 -12.30
CA SER A 486 -0.29 12.49 -13.05
C SER A 486 -1.41 13.46 -13.45
N LEU A 487 -1.87 14.33 -12.54
CA LEU A 487 -2.87 15.36 -12.85
C LEU A 487 -2.35 16.34 -13.90
N GLU A 488 -1.09 16.78 -13.79
CA GLU A 488 -0.45 17.63 -14.78
C GLU A 488 -0.42 16.98 -16.16
N LYS A 489 -0.08 15.67 -16.22
CA LYS A 489 -0.07 14.90 -17.47
C LYS A 489 -1.45 14.79 -18.11
N GLU A 490 -2.50 14.62 -17.31
CA GLU A 490 -3.89 14.58 -17.78
C GLU A 490 -4.47 15.98 -18.07
N GLY A 491 -3.70 17.06 -17.85
CA GLY A 491 -4.14 18.43 -18.10
C GLY A 491 -5.13 18.97 -17.06
N LEU A 492 -5.26 18.31 -15.91
CA LEU A 492 -6.17 18.68 -14.83
C LEU A 492 -5.54 19.77 -13.95
N LYS A 493 -6.23 20.91 -13.83
CA LYS A 493 -5.78 22.07 -13.05
C LYS A 493 -6.29 22.01 -11.61
N LEU A 494 -5.87 20.99 -10.87
CA LEU A 494 -6.33 20.68 -9.51
C LEU A 494 -5.15 20.65 -8.53
N GLU A 495 -5.32 21.17 -7.31
CA GLU A 495 -4.24 21.22 -6.33
C GLU A 495 -3.98 19.85 -5.67
N VAL A 496 -2.71 19.46 -5.55
CA VAL A 496 -2.31 18.30 -4.73
C VAL A 496 -1.60 18.83 -3.50
N MET A 497 -2.22 18.62 -2.34
CA MET A 497 -1.74 19.17 -1.07
C MET A 497 -1.43 18.07 -0.06
N ASN A 498 -0.41 18.33 0.75
CA ASN A 498 -0.22 17.59 1.97
C ASN A 498 -1.30 17.96 3.00
N LEU A 499 -1.71 17.01 3.85
CA LEU A 499 -2.59 17.33 4.99
C LEU A 499 -2.03 18.47 5.85
N LEU A 500 -0.71 18.53 6.02
CA LEU A 500 -0.07 19.59 6.81
C LEU A 500 -0.07 20.95 6.13
N THR A 501 0.06 21.01 4.80
CA THR A 501 0.00 22.29 4.08
C THR A 501 -1.44 22.83 4.09
N LEU A 502 -2.44 21.94 4.06
CA LEU A 502 -3.84 22.31 4.26
C LEU A 502 -4.12 22.80 5.70
N LEU A 503 -3.55 22.15 6.72
CA LEU A 503 -3.67 22.61 8.11
C LEU A 503 -2.99 23.97 8.32
N GLU A 504 -1.80 24.16 7.75
CA GLU A 504 -1.13 25.47 7.76
C GLU A 504 -1.99 26.54 7.06
N LYS A 505 -2.61 26.16 5.93
CA LYS A 505 -3.83 26.72 5.31
C LYS A 505 -4.77 27.37 6.34
N ALA A 506 -5.37 26.51 7.14
CA ALA A 506 -6.41 26.85 8.11
C ALA A 506 -5.93 27.77 9.24
N TYR A 507 -4.66 27.69 9.65
CA TYR A 507 -4.12 28.55 10.71
C TYR A 507 -3.64 29.92 10.24
N LYS A 508 -3.34 30.09 8.94
CA LYS A 508 -2.86 31.37 8.38
C LYS A 508 -3.93 32.17 7.65
N SER A 509 -4.86 31.49 6.96
CA SER A 509 -6.00 32.10 6.24
C SER A 509 -6.73 33.05 7.16
#